data_AF-A0A3B9AS30-F1
#
_entry.id   AF-A0A3B9AS30-F1
#
_cell.length_a   1.000
_cell.length_b   1.000
_cell.length_c   1.000
_cell.angle_alpha   90.00
_cell.angle_beta   90.00
_cell.angle_gamma   90.00
#
_symmetry.space_group_name_H-M   'P 1'
#
loop_
_entity.id
_entity.type
_entity.pdbx_description
1 polymer ?
#
loop_
_entity_poly.entity_id
_entity_poly.type
_entity_poly.pdbx_seq_one_letter_code
_entity_poly.pdbx_strand_id
1 'polypeptide(L)'
;MLMAVLERTREIGMLMAIGMTRLRVFGMVVIETLLLSMVGCPAGVALAFALNARLSVKGIDFSVIAGNTMKDFGYEAIIYPEIPAFKVWQVVQVVFFIALFASVFPAWKALRLQPAEAIRQ
;
A
#
# COMPACT_ATOMS: atom_id res chain seq x y z
N MET A 1 5.98 0.65 7.09
CA MET A 1 6.35 0.04 8.40
C MET A 1 7.82 0.05 8.75
N LEU A 2 8.78 0.04 7.80
CA LEU A 2 10.20 0.00 8.18
C LEU A 2 10.64 1.15 9.10
N MET A 3 10.30 2.40 8.75
CA MET A 3 10.67 3.56 9.56
C MET A 3 9.98 3.56 10.93
N ALA A 4 8.68 3.25 10.97
CA ALA A 4 7.91 3.18 12.22
C ALA A 4 8.50 2.17 13.23
N VAL A 5 8.99 1.02 12.75
CA VAL A 5 9.68 0.03 13.60
C VAL A 5 11.02 0.55 14.10
N LEU A 6 11.74 1.32 13.28
CA LEU A 6 13.03 1.92 13.64
C LEU A 6 12.90 3.05 14.66
N GLU A 7 11.82 3.83 14.60
CA GLU A 7 11.52 4.89 15.57
C GLU A 7 11.08 4.31 16.93
N ARG A 8 10.45 3.13 16.93
CA ARG A 8 9.95 2.44 18.13
C ARG A 8 10.87 1.31 18.63
N THR A 9 12.14 1.31 18.26
CA THR A 9 13.11 0.26 18.67
C THR A 9 13.24 0.14 20.19
N ARG A 10 13.26 1.27 20.91
CA ARG A 10 13.28 1.31 22.38
C ARG A 10 12.09 0.60 23.00
N GLU A 11 10.88 0.88 22.51
CA GLU A 11 9.65 0.28 23.01
C GLU A 11 9.65 -1.23 22.80
N ILE A 12 10.04 -1.68 21.60
CA ILE A 12 10.17 -3.10 21.27
C ILE A 12 11.24 -3.77 22.15
N GLY A 13 12.37 -3.10 22.40
CA GLY A 13 13.42 -3.54 23.32
C GLY A 13 12.93 -3.73 24.75
N MET A 14 12.13 -2.78 25.27
CA MET A 14 11.50 -2.88 26.59
C MET A 14 10.49 -4.03 26.67
N LEU A 15 9.65 -4.22 25.65
CA LEU A 15 8.70 -5.34 25.60
C LEU A 15 9.42 -6.69 25.63
N MET A 16 10.53 -6.82 24.89
CA MET A 16 11.36 -8.03 24.91
C MET A 16 12.05 -8.24 26.26
N ALA A 17 12.46 -7.17 26.95
CA ALA A 17 13.07 -7.26 28.28
C ALA A 17 12.08 -7.72 29.37
N ILE A 18 10.79 -7.41 29.22
CA ILE A 18 9.71 -7.86 30.13
C ILE A 18 9.26 -9.31 29.81
N GLY A 19 9.83 -9.94 28.77
CA GLY A 19 9.60 -11.35 28.44
C GLY A 19 8.75 -11.59 27.19
N MET A 20 8.50 -10.58 26.37
CA MET A 20 7.86 -10.80 25.06
C MET A 20 8.80 -11.60 24.15
N THR A 21 8.30 -12.73 23.63
CA THR A 21 9.07 -13.53 22.68
C THR A 21 9.23 -12.82 21.34
N ARG A 22 10.33 -13.07 20.65
CA ARG A 22 10.62 -12.56 19.31
C ARG A 22 9.44 -12.81 18.34
N LEU A 23 8.86 -14.01 18.38
CA LEU A 23 7.68 -14.38 17.59
C LEU A 23 6.44 -13.51 17.88
N ARG A 24 6.22 -13.07 19.13
CA ARG A 24 5.13 -12.15 19.47
C ARG A 24 5.36 -10.75 18.89
N VAL A 25 6.60 -10.26 18.92
CA VAL A 25 6.97 -8.99 18.26
C VAL A 25 6.74 -9.07 16.75
N PHE A 26 7.16 -10.18 16.12
CA PHE A 26 6.89 -10.41 14.70
C PHE A 26 5.40 -10.37 14.39
N GLY A 27 4.59 -11.12 15.15
CA GLY A 27 3.14 -11.15 14.98
C GLY A 27 2.50 -9.77 15.14
N MET A 28 2.96 -8.97 16.11
CA MET A 28 2.48 -7.60 16.32
C MET A 28 2.72 -6.73 15.08
N VAL A 29 3.93 -6.72 14.52
CA VAL A 29 4.27 -5.91 13.33
C VAL A 29 3.47 -6.36 12.10
N VAL A 30 3.28 -7.68 11.95
CA VAL A 30 2.46 -8.23 10.85
C VAL A 30 1.00 -7.81 10.99
N ILE A 31 0.43 -7.90 12.21
CA ILE A 31 -0.95 -7.48 12.48
C ILE A 31 -1.10 -5.97 12.25
N GLU A 32 -0.17 -5.15 12.70
CA GLU A 32 -0.20 -3.69 12.46
C GLU A 32 -0.20 -3.38 10.96
N THR A 33 0.61 -4.11 10.18
CA THR A 33 0.65 -3.97 8.72
C THR A 33 -0.64 -4.45 8.05
N LEU A 34 -1.23 -5.55 8.53
CA LEU A 34 -2.52 -6.05 8.05
C LEU A 34 -3.63 -5.05 8.33
N LEU A 35 -3.69 -4.47 9.53
CA LEU A 35 -4.68 -3.46 9.90
C LEU A 35 -4.57 -2.23 9.02
N LEU A 36 -3.35 -1.72 8.80
CA LEU A 36 -3.13 -0.60 7.87
C LEU A 36 -3.55 -0.95 6.43
N SER A 37 -3.27 -2.18 5.98
CA SER A 37 -3.63 -2.63 4.63
C SER A 37 -5.14 -2.78 4.47
N MET A 38 -5.84 -3.28 5.49
CA MET A 38 -7.29 -3.42 5.51
C MET A 38 -8.02 -2.08 5.47
N VAL A 39 -7.44 -1.01 6.01
CA VAL A 39 -8.02 0.34 5.92
C VAL A 39 -7.59 1.04 4.62
N GLY A 40 -6.32 0.90 4.24
CA GLY A 40 -5.76 1.56 3.06
C GLY A 40 -6.31 1.04 1.73
N CYS A 41 -6.52 -0.28 1.58
CA CYS A 41 -7.03 -0.86 0.34
C CYS A 41 -8.45 -0.37 0.00
N PRO A 42 -9.46 -0.46 0.89
CA PRO A 42 -10.79 0.06 0.63
C PRO A 42 -10.81 1.56 0.41
N ALA A 43 -10.04 2.33 1.19
CA ALA A 43 -9.94 3.78 1.01
C ALA A 43 -9.37 4.15 -0.37
N GLY A 44 -8.32 3.46 -0.81
CA GLY A 44 -7.74 3.65 -2.14
C GLY A 44 -8.70 3.29 -3.27
N VAL A 45 -9.43 2.17 -3.13
CA VAL A 45 -10.47 1.75 -4.09
C VAL A 45 -11.60 2.79 -4.15
N ALA A 46 -12.10 3.25 -3.00
CA ALA A 46 -13.15 4.27 -2.93
C ALA A 46 -12.71 5.58 -3.61
N LEU A 47 -11.47 6.03 -3.36
CA LEU A 47 -10.89 7.19 -4.03
C LEU A 47 -10.76 6.98 -5.55
N ALA A 48 -10.31 5.80 -5.98
CA ALA A 48 -10.20 5.47 -7.40
C ALA A 48 -11.56 5.54 -8.10
N PHE A 49 -12.61 4.98 -7.49
CA PHE A 49 -13.98 5.09 -8.01
C PHE A 49 -14.49 6.53 -8.01
N ALA A 50 -14.25 7.30 -6.95
CA ALA A 50 -14.68 8.70 -6.88
C ALA A 50 -13.99 9.57 -7.95
N LEU A 51 -12.69 9.37 -8.17
CA LEU A 51 -11.93 10.05 -9.22
C LEU A 51 -12.41 9.62 -10.60
N ASN A 52 -12.61 8.32 -10.83
CA ASN A 52 -13.10 7.83 -12.10
C ASN A 52 -14.52 8.33 -12.41
N ALA A 53 -15.44 8.35 -11.44
CA ALA A 53 -16.77 8.90 -11.63
C ALA A 53 -16.72 10.37 -12.09
N ARG A 54 -15.80 11.18 -11.54
CA ARG A 54 -15.60 12.56 -12.01
C ARG A 54 -14.96 12.63 -13.40
N LEU A 55 -13.97 11.80 -13.69
CA LEU A 55 -13.30 11.76 -15.00
C LEU A 55 -14.21 11.19 -16.10
N SER A 56 -15.11 10.26 -15.78
CA SER A 56 -16.05 9.65 -16.73
C SER A 56 -17.12 10.65 -17.18
N VAL A 57 -17.48 11.63 -16.35
CA VAL A 57 -18.43 12.70 -16.71
C VAL A 57 -17.78 13.76 -17.60
N LYS A 58 -16.50 14.06 -17.39
CA LYS A 58 -15.77 15.04 -18.22
C LYS A 58 -15.09 14.44 -19.45
N GLY A 59 -14.94 13.11 -19.52
CA GLY A 59 -14.03 12.45 -20.44
C GLY A 59 -12.57 12.78 -20.10
N ILE A 60 -11.65 11.86 -20.34
CA ILE A 60 -10.23 12.23 -20.36
C ILE A 60 -9.95 12.77 -21.76
N ASP A 61 -9.98 14.09 -21.88
CA ASP A 61 -9.72 14.77 -23.14
C ASP A 61 -8.22 14.72 -23.46
N PHE A 62 -7.79 13.65 -24.14
CA PHE A 62 -6.41 13.53 -24.62
C PHE A 62 -6.13 14.47 -25.79
N SER A 63 -7.15 15.19 -26.31
CA SER A 63 -7.00 16.21 -27.35
C SER A 63 -5.97 17.30 -27.00
N VAL A 64 -5.73 17.54 -25.70
CA VAL A 64 -4.77 18.56 -25.24
C VAL A 64 -3.31 18.08 -25.35
N ILE A 65 -3.05 16.78 -25.22
CA ILE A 65 -1.68 16.20 -25.23
C ILE A 65 -1.33 15.62 -26.61
N ALA A 66 -2.31 15.04 -27.31
CA ALA A 66 -2.10 14.36 -28.58
C ALA A 66 -2.25 15.25 -29.82
N GLY A 67 -2.73 16.50 -29.67
CA GLY A 67 -3.02 17.39 -30.80
C GLY A 67 -3.95 16.76 -31.85
N ASN A 68 -3.89 17.23 -33.09
CA ASN A 68 -4.64 16.67 -34.24
C ASN A 68 -4.13 15.29 -34.69
N THR A 69 -2.97 14.84 -34.19
CA THR A 69 -2.32 13.60 -34.61
C THR A 69 -3.17 12.36 -34.33
N MET A 70 -3.97 12.32 -33.25
CA MET A 70 -4.87 11.17 -32.99
C MET A 70 -6.08 11.11 -33.95
N LYS A 71 -6.53 12.27 -34.46
CA LYS A 71 -7.63 12.32 -35.45
C LYS A 71 -7.19 11.83 -36.83
N ASP A 72 -5.94 12.06 -37.20
CA ASP A 72 -5.36 11.59 -38.48
C ASP A 72 -5.20 10.06 -38.54
N PHE A 73 -5.16 9.38 -37.38
CA PHE A 73 -5.12 7.91 -37.27
C PHE A 73 -6.51 7.26 -37.08
N GLY A 74 -7.60 8.03 -37.16
CA GLY A 74 -8.97 7.49 -37.09
C GLY A 74 -9.43 7.08 -35.68
N TYR A 75 -8.80 7.61 -34.62
CA TYR A 75 -9.20 7.37 -33.24
C TYR A 75 -9.95 8.59 -32.67
N GLU A 76 -11.07 8.35 -31.98
CA GLU A 76 -11.78 9.40 -31.24
C GLU A 76 -10.94 9.86 -30.05
N ALA A 77 -10.74 11.19 -29.92
CA ALA A 77 -9.86 11.82 -28.92
C ALA A 77 -10.39 11.74 -27.47
N ILE A 78 -11.56 11.11 -27.27
CA ILE A 78 -12.21 10.95 -25.98
C ILE A 78 -12.14 9.48 -25.61
N ILE A 79 -11.19 9.12 -24.75
CA ILE A 79 -11.08 7.77 -24.21
C ILE A 79 -11.92 7.71 -22.94
N TYR A 80 -13.03 6.97 -23.01
CA TYR A 80 -13.81 6.62 -21.82
C TYR A 80 -13.08 5.52 -21.05
N PRO A 81 -12.68 5.76 -19.79
CA PRO A 81 -12.00 4.74 -19.01
C PRO A 81 -13.03 3.70 -18.57
N GLU A 82 -13.12 2.59 -19.29
CA GLU A 82 -13.87 1.44 -18.82
C GLU A 82 -13.10 0.78 -17.66
N ILE A 83 -13.73 0.74 -16.49
CA ILE A 83 -13.25 -0.02 -15.34
C ILE A 83 -14.01 -1.35 -15.31
N PRO A 84 -13.53 -2.41 -15.99
CA PRO A 84 -14.10 -3.74 -15.80
C PRO A 84 -13.83 -4.17 -14.36
N ALA A 85 -14.88 -4.61 -13.66
CA ALA A 85 -14.79 -5.06 -12.26
C ALA A 85 -13.70 -6.13 -12.05
N PHE A 86 -13.44 -6.95 -13.07
CA PHE A 86 -12.38 -7.95 -13.06
C PHE A 86 -10.97 -7.36 -12.90
N LYS A 87 -10.67 -6.21 -13.54
CA LYS A 87 -9.35 -5.56 -13.38
C LYS A 87 -9.16 -4.98 -11.98
N VAL A 88 -10.21 -4.36 -11.42
CA VAL A 88 -10.15 -3.82 -10.04
C VAL A 88 -9.88 -4.95 -9.06
N TRP A 89 -10.58 -6.07 -9.21
CA TRP A 89 -10.35 -7.25 -8.38
C TRP A 89 -8.91 -7.76 -8.46
N GLN A 90 -8.34 -7.87 -9.67
CA GLN A 90 -6.94 -8.27 -9.86
C GLN A 90 -5.95 -7.30 -9.20
N VAL A 91 -6.16 -5.99 -9.36
CA VAL A 91 -5.29 -4.98 -8.74
C VAL A 91 -5.35 -5.07 -7.21
N VAL A 92 -6.55 -5.22 -6.64
CA VAL A 92 -6.71 -5.38 -5.18
C VAL A 92 -5.95 -6.60 -4.68
N GLN A 93 -6.04 -7.74 -5.37
CA GLN A 93 -5.28 -8.93 -4.98
C GLN A 93 -3.76 -8.69 -5.05
N VAL A 94 -3.26 -8.14 -6.16
CA VAL A 94 -1.83 -7.86 -6.33
C VAL A 94 -1.31 -6.91 -5.24
N VAL A 95 -2.02 -5.82 -4.97
CA VAL A 95 -1.64 -4.85 -3.92
C VAL A 95 -1.64 -5.50 -2.54
N PHE A 96 -2.66 -6.31 -2.23
CA PHE A 96 -2.74 -7.03 -0.96
C PHE A 96 -1.56 -7.98 -0.77
N PHE A 97 -1.22 -8.78 -1.78
CA PHE A 97 -0.07 -9.69 -1.71
C PHE A 97 1.24 -8.93 -1.60
N ILE A 98 1.45 -7.87 -2.39
CA ILE A 98 2.67 -7.04 -2.30
C ILE A 98 2.79 -6.43 -0.90
N ALA A 99 1.72 -5.89 -0.33
CA ALA A 99 1.73 -5.32 1.02
C ALA A 99 2.09 -6.39 2.07
N LEU A 100 1.51 -7.59 1.95
CA LEU A 100 1.81 -8.71 2.84
C LEU A 100 3.28 -9.13 2.74
N PHE A 101 3.81 -9.33 1.53
CA PHE A 101 5.22 -9.70 1.32
C PHE A 101 6.18 -8.59 1.78
N ALA A 102 5.85 -7.34 1.51
CA ALA A 102 6.65 -6.19 1.94
C ALA A 102 6.69 -6.06 3.47
N SER A 103 5.63 -6.49 4.18
CA SER A 103 5.58 -6.49 5.65
C SER A 103 6.52 -7.50 6.31
N VAL A 104 6.91 -8.55 5.60
CA VAL A 104 7.81 -9.59 6.14
C VAL A 104 9.20 -9.01 6.41
N PHE A 105 9.69 -8.11 5.55
CA PHE A 105 11.01 -7.50 5.72
C PHE A 105 11.17 -6.71 7.03
N PRO A 106 10.33 -5.71 7.36
CA PRO A 106 10.43 -5.00 8.62
C PRO A 106 10.14 -5.90 9.83
N ALA A 107 9.21 -6.86 9.70
CA ALA A 107 8.93 -7.82 10.77
C ALA A 107 10.14 -8.71 11.06
N TRP A 108 10.86 -9.17 10.03
CA TRP A 108 12.08 -9.97 10.21
C TRP A 108 13.23 -9.14 10.76
N LYS A 109 13.32 -7.86 10.38
CA LYS A 109 14.29 -6.92 10.97
C LYS A 109 14.03 -6.69 12.45
N ALA A 110 12.77 -6.59 12.87
CA ALA A 110 12.41 -6.44 14.29
C ALA A 110 12.91 -7.62 15.14
N LEU A 111 12.96 -8.84 14.59
CA LEU A 111 13.47 -10.02 15.29
C LEU A 111 14.98 -10.00 15.56
N ARG A 112 15.73 -9.20 14.79
CA ARG A 112 17.19 -9.09 14.90
C ARG A 112 17.63 -7.99 15.87
N LEU A 113 16.70 -7.23 16.45
CA LEU A 113 17.01 -6.22 17.45
C LEU A 113 17.48 -6.89 18.75
N GLN A 114 18.65 -6.49 19.25
CA GLN A 114 19.14 -6.96 20.55
C GLN A 114 18.53 -6.09 21.65
N PRO A 115 17.80 -6.67 22.63
CA PRO A 115 17.14 -5.89 23.69
C PRO A 115 18.10 -4.98 24.47
N ALA A 116 19.32 -5.46 24.71
CA ALA A 116 20.36 -4.73 25.43
C ALA A 116 20.86 -3.48 24.68
N GLU A 117 20.96 -3.55 23.34
CA GLU A 117 21.36 -2.40 22.50
C GLU A 117 20.18 -1.46 22.26
N ALA A 118 18.96 -2.01 22.11
CA ALA A 118 17.76 -1.24 21.84
C ALA A 118 17.35 -0.31 22.99
N ILE A 119 17.67 -0.64 24.24
CA ILE A 119 17.42 0.23 25.40
C ILE A 119 18.50 1.33 25.54
N ARG A 120 19.69 1.11 24.96
CA ARG A 120 20.86 1.97 25.12
C ARG A 120 20.96 3.06 24.05
N GLN A 121 20.47 2.78 22.83
CA GLN A 121 20.11 3.82 21.83
C GLN A 121 18.93 4.62 22.32
#